data_AF-A0AAW0KPH0-F1
#
_entry.id   AF-A0AAW0KPH0-F1
#
_cell.length_a   1.000
_cell.length_b   1.000
_cell.length_c   1.000
_cell.angle_alpha   90.00
_cell.angle_beta   90.00
_cell.angle_gamma   90.00
#
_symmetry.space_group_name_H-M   'P 1'
#
loop_
_entity.id
_entity.type
_entity.pdbx_description
1 polymer ?
#
loop_
_entity_poly.entity_id
_entity_poly.type
_entity_poly.pdbx_seq_one_letter_code
_entity_poly.pdbx_strand_id
1 'polypeptide(L)'
;MAGKQHVISIEGFFRREAGAGETSSAVTEDAQTHSIFIESTNLEAKINTVMEARKKVTPSPAPKIQKVIFVLRDHKDFKKLYEPRTVSLGPIHHRNDKYQIGEQYKLVLTYEFVNGSKEKINCLYKKIGENINELRDCFEKGVIEGYDDETLIWLLSGWKETHRIFLYSALDM
;
A
#
# COMPACT_ATOMS: atom_id res chain seq x y z
N MET A 1 -7.60 17.76 40.81
CA MET A 1 -6.92 16.53 40.33
C MET A 1 -6.68 16.70 38.83
N ALA A 2 -5.53 17.29 38.48
CA ALA A 2 -5.20 17.66 37.10
C ALA A 2 -4.25 16.61 36.49
N GLY A 3 -4.75 15.83 35.52
CA GLY A 3 -3.93 14.90 34.75
C GLY A 3 -3.29 15.62 33.57
N LYS A 4 -1.95 15.66 33.53
CA LYS A 4 -1.17 16.19 32.41
C LYS A 4 -1.20 15.17 31.27
N GLN A 5 -1.76 15.55 30.12
CA GLN A 5 -1.61 14.80 28.87
C GLN A 5 -0.21 15.07 28.30
N HIS A 6 0.58 14.00 28.11
CA HIS A 6 1.84 14.08 27.39
C HIS A 6 1.55 13.89 25.90
N VAL A 7 1.42 14.99 25.18
CA VAL A 7 1.37 15.00 23.71
C VAL A 7 2.81 15.05 23.22
N ILE A 8 3.28 14.03 22.50
CA ILE A 8 4.56 14.09 21.81
C ILE A 8 4.31 14.72 20.44
N SER A 9 4.76 15.97 20.28
CA SER A 9 4.71 16.69 19.00
C SER A 9 5.82 16.18 18.07
N ILE A 10 5.44 15.71 16.89
CA ILE A 10 6.32 15.18 15.84
C ILE A 10 7.09 16.30 15.10
N GLU A 11 6.79 17.57 15.36
CA GLU A 11 7.41 18.70 14.65
C GLU A 11 8.84 19.06 15.14
N GLY A 12 9.40 18.34 16.10
CA GLY A 12 10.75 18.59 16.62
C GLY A 12 11.90 18.02 15.80
N PHE A 13 11.65 17.17 14.80
CA PHE A 13 12.72 16.41 14.13
C PHE A 13 13.41 17.13 12.97
N PHE A 14 12.86 18.24 12.49
CA PHE A 14 13.37 18.94 11.31
C PHE A 14 13.58 20.43 11.56
N ARG A 15 14.63 20.78 12.31
CA ARG A 15 15.22 22.12 12.17
C ARG A 15 16.68 22.26 12.68
N ARG A 16 17.57 22.53 11.69
CA ARG A 16 18.71 23.51 11.69
C ARG A 16 20.04 23.04 12.34
N GLU A 17 21.25 23.29 11.84
CA GLU A 17 21.86 24.23 10.83
C GLU A 17 23.08 23.54 10.17
N ALA A 18 23.37 23.69 8.87
CA ALA A 18 24.13 24.75 8.20
C ALA A 18 25.52 25.10 8.82
N GLY A 19 26.59 24.61 8.16
CA GLY A 19 27.83 25.35 7.89
C GLY A 19 28.91 25.45 8.97
N ALA A 20 30.07 24.84 8.71
CA ALA A 20 31.38 25.52 8.55
C ALA A 20 32.56 24.58 8.85
N GLY A 21 33.57 24.62 7.98
CA GLY A 21 34.97 24.72 8.41
C GLY A 21 35.69 23.42 8.79
N GLU A 22 36.57 23.02 7.87
CA GLU A 22 37.70 22.10 8.03
C GLU A 22 38.43 22.22 9.38
N THR A 23 38.88 21.08 9.93
CA THR A 23 40.28 20.92 10.36
C THR A 23 40.60 19.45 10.58
N SER A 24 41.60 19.01 9.81
CA SER A 24 42.32 17.75 9.93
C SER A 24 43.13 17.71 11.24
N SER A 25 43.18 16.56 11.91
CA SER A 25 44.43 15.82 12.17
C SER A 25 44.32 14.87 13.38
N ALA A 26 45.00 13.73 13.24
CA ALA A 26 45.50 12.82 14.29
C ALA A 26 44.58 11.69 14.81
N VAL A 27 44.62 10.57 14.09
CA VAL A 27 44.95 9.18 14.52
C VAL A 27 44.64 8.78 15.98
N THR A 28 43.75 7.79 16.16
CA THR A 28 43.97 6.58 16.99
C THR A 28 42.96 5.49 16.55
N GLU A 29 43.45 4.38 16.00
CA GLU A 29 42.64 3.35 15.29
C GLU A 29 42.09 2.21 16.18
N ASP A 30 42.37 2.20 17.49
CA ASP A 30 42.17 0.97 18.28
C ASP A 30 40.90 0.93 19.17
N ALA A 31 40.14 2.02 19.28
CA ALA A 31 38.90 2.05 20.09
C ALA A 31 37.61 1.84 19.26
N GLN A 32 37.65 2.10 17.95
CA GLN A 32 36.46 2.07 17.09
C GLN A 32 36.06 0.65 16.66
N THR A 33 37.01 -0.26 16.53
CA THR A 33 36.79 -1.62 15.98
C THR A 33 35.94 -2.50 16.91
N HIS A 34 36.13 -2.37 18.23
CA HIS A 34 35.33 -3.11 19.23
C HIS A 34 33.91 -2.55 19.37
N SER A 35 33.72 -1.23 19.28
CA SER A 35 32.40 -0.59 19.40
C SER A 35 31.49 -0.93 18.20
N ILE A 36 32.04 -0.88 16.99
CA ILE A 36 31.31 -1.19 15.74
C ILE A 36 30.90 -2.68 15.72
N PHE A 37 31.77 -3.57 16.22
CA PHE A 37 31.49 -5.00 16.27
C PHE A 37 30.37 -5.36 17.27
N ILE A 38 30.33 -4.70 18.43
CA ILE A 38 29.25 -4.89 19.43
C ILE A 38 27.91 -4.34 18.91
N GLU A 39 27.93 -3.22 18.18
CA GLU A 39 26.72 -2.63 17.60
C GLU A 39 26.17 -3.47 16.44
N SER A 40 27.05 -4.02 15.60
CA SER A 40 26.73 -4.96 14.52
C SER A 40 26.07 -6.25 15.04
N THR A 41 26.65 -6.85 16.09
CA THR A 41 26.10 -8.06 16.72
C THR A 41 24.77 -7.79 17.45
N ASN A 42 24.57 -6.60 18.02
CA ASN A 42 23.29 -6.20 18.62
C ASN A 42 22.19 -6.02 17.56
N LEU A 43 22.52 -5.43 16.41
CA LEU A 43 21.60 -5.26 15.29
C LEU A 43 21.20 -6.61 14.69
N GLU A 44 22.16 -7.50 14.47
CA GLU A 44 21.90 -8.85 13.95
C GLU A 44 21.02 -9.68 14.89
N ALA A 45 21.26 -9.59 16.21
CA ALA A 45 20.41 -10.23 17.21
C ALA A 45 18.96 -9.67 17.18
N LYS A 46 18.78 -8.36 16.99
CA LYS A 46 17.46 -7.74 16.84
C LYS A 46 16.76 -8.20 15.55
N ILE A 47 17.48 -8.26 14.44
CA ILE A 47 16.95 -8.75 13.15
C ILE A 47 16.50 -10.21 13.30
N ASN A 48 17.33 -11.07 13.90
CA ASN A 48 17.00 -12.47 14.13
C ASN A 48 15.77 -12.62 15.04
N THR A 49 15.65 -11.79 16.08
CA THR A 49 14.48 -11.78 16.97
C THR A 49 13.20 -11.44 16.21
N VAL A 50 13.22 -10.47 15.29
CA VAL A 50 12.08 -10.11 14.44
C VAL A 50 11.70 -11.25 13.49
N MET A 51 12.70 -11.89 12.88
CA MET A 51 12.49 -13.01 11.96
C MET A 51 11.89 -14.23 12.67
N GLU A 52 12.36 -14.56 13.86
CA GLU A 52 11.83 -15.66 14.69
C GLU A 52 10.43 -15.36 15.25
N ALA A 53 10.13 -14.11 15.58
CA ALA A 53 8.78 -13.73 16.01
C ALA A 53 7.72 -14.03 14.94
N ARG A 54 8.04 -13.81 13.65
CA ARG A 54 7.15 -14.14 12.53
C ARG A 54 6.92 -15.64 12.38
N LYS A 55 7.95 -16.48 12.60
CA LYS A 55 7.84 -17.94 12.50
C LYS A 55 6.93 -18.55 13.57
N LYS A 56 6.80 -17.89 14.73
CA LYS A 56 5.96 -18.33 15.85
C LYS A 56 4.48 -17.99 15.69
N VAL A 57 4.13 -17.14 14.73
CA VAL A 57 2.74 -16.85 14.39
C VAL A 57 2.23 -17.96 13.49
N THR A 58 1.31 -18.79 13.99
CA THR A 58 0.52 -19.68 13.14
C THR A 58 -0.14 -18.84 12.05
N PRO A 59 0.08 -19.14 10.75
CA PRO A 59 -0.55 -18.38 9.69
C PRO A 59 -2.07 -18.50 9.84
N SER A 60 -2.72 -17.45 10.34
CA SER A 60 -4.15 -17.32 10.14
C SER A 60 -4.38 -17.22 8.63
N PRO A 61 -5.50 -17.73 8.10
CA PRO A 61 -5.87 -17.46 6.72
C PRO A 61 -5.72 -15.97 6.43
N ALA A 62 -5.13 -15.63 5.28
CA ALA A 62 -4.99 -14.24 4.89
C ALA A 62 -6.38 -13.59 4.93
N PRO A 63 -6.54 -12.41 5.56
CA PRO A 63 -7.82 -11.75 5.61
C PRO A 63 -8.30 -11.47 4.19
N LYS A 64 -9.58 -11.77 3.92
CA LYS A 64 -10.20 -11.50 2.62
C LYS A 64 -10.50 -10.01 2.49
N ILE A 65 -10.45 -9.51 1.25
CA ILE A 65 -10.85 -8.16 0.91
C ILE A 65 -12.37 -8.06 1.08
N GLN A 66 -12.80 -7.21 2.00
CA GLN A 66 -14.20 -7.06 2.39
C GLN A 66 -14.63 -5.60 2.38
N LYS A 67 -15.94 -5.37 2.29
CA LYS A 67 -16.53 -4.05 2.54
C LYS A 67 -16.29 -3.64 3.99
N VAL A 68 -16.14 -2.34 4.22
CA VAL A 68 -16.14 -1.77 5.56
C VAL A 68 -17.47 -2.10 6.24
N ILE A 69 -17.42 -2.57 7.49
CA ILE A 69 -18.62 -2.95 8.24
C ILE A 69 -19.61 -1.78 8.28
N PHE A 70 -20.90 -2.09 8.09
CA PHE A 70 -21.95 -1.08 7.91
C PHE A 70 -21.99 -0.05 9.05
N VAL A 71 -21.71 -0.48 10.29
CA VAL A 71 -21.63 0.41 11.46
C VAL A 71 -20.64 1.56 11.26
N LEU A 72 -19.47 1.29 10.69
CA LEU A 72 -18.45 2.31 10.41
C LEU A 72 -18.74 3.05 9.11
N ARG A 73 -19.19 2.33 8.08
CA ARG A 73 -19.46 2.89 6.76
C ARG A 73 -20.62 3.89 6.77
N ASP A 74 -21.67 3.62 7.53
CA ASP A 74 -22.90 4.41 7.54
C ASP A 74 -22.87 5.53 8.58
N HIS A 75 -21.84 5.55 9.43
CA HIS A 75 -21.59 6.66 10.34
C HIS A 75 -21.21 7.92 9.55
N LYS A 76 -21.99 9.00 9.71
CA LYS A 76 -21.86 10.24 8.92
C LYS A 76 -20.45 10.82 8.93
N ASP A 77 -19.77 10.75 10.07
CA ASP A 77 -18.42 11.30 10.22
C ASP A 77 -17.33 10.48 9.52
N PHE A 78 -17.57 9.16 9.33
CA PHE A 78 -16.57 8.23 8.80
C PHE A 78 -16.84 7.79 7.37
N LYS A 79 -18.07 7.93 6.86
CA LYS A 79 -18.43 7.56 5.48
C LYS A 79 -17.47 8.11 4.43
N LYS A 80 -17.04 9.36 4.59
CA LYS A 80 -16.08 10.03 3.67
C LYS A 80 -14.67 9.44 3.68
N LEU A 81 -14.30 8.68 4.71
CA LEU A 81 -12.99 8.04 4.84
C LEU A 81 -12.91 6.72 4.07
N TYR A 82 -14.07 6.09 3.85
CA TYR A 82 -14.16 4.76 3.24
C TYR A 82 -14.69 4.79 1.80
N GLU A 83 -15.25 5.92 1.35
CA GLU A 83 -15.71 6.11 -0.02
C GLU A 83 -14.68 6.89 -0.85
N PRO A 84 -14.23 6.37 -1.99
CA PRO A 84 -13.36 7.08 -2.92
C PRO A 84 -13.94 8.42 -3.34
N ARG A 85 -13.06 9.36 -3.71
CA ARG A 85 -13.51 10.68 -4.19
C ARG A 85 -13.87 10.67 -5.68
N THR A 86 -13.06 9.98 -6.49
CA THR A 86 -13.08 10.19 -7.95
C THR A 86 -13.29 8.90 -8.75
N VAL A 87 -12.67 7.80 -8.33
CA VAL A 87 -12.68 6.52 -9.09
C VAL A 87 -13.15 5.38 -8.19
N SER A 88 -13.85 4.40 -8.73
CA SER A 88 -14.21 3.23 -7.93
C SER A 88 -12.95 2.42 -7.62
N LEU A 89 -12.87 1.85 -6.41
CA LEU A 89 -11.83 0.87 -6.08
C LEU A 89 -12.44 -0.53 -6.25
N GLY A 90 -12.34 -1.01 -7.50
CA GLY A 90 -12.82 -2.30 -7.99
C GLY A 90 -14.20 -2.74 -7.52
N PRO A 91 -14.42 -4.05 -7.27
CA PRO A 91 -15.75 -4.60 -7.01
C PRO A 91 -16.48 -3.99 -5.81
N ILE A 92 -15.76 -3.40 -4.85
CA ILE A 92 -16.35 -2.79 -3.65
C ILE A 92 -17.19 -1.55 -4.01
N HIS A 93 -16.70 -0.73 -4.94
CA HIS A 93 -17.28 0.58 -5.27
C HIS A 93 -17.87 0.63 -6.68
N HIS A 94 -17.66 -0.41 -7.48
CA HIS A 94 -18.24 -0.50 -8.81
C HIS A 94 -19.78 -0.47 -8.73
N ARG A 95 -20.43 -0.01 -9.82
CA ARG A 95 -21.89 0.26 -9.90
C ARG A 95 -22.38 1.47 -9.11
N ASN A 96 -21.50 2.31 -8.58
CA ASN A 96 -21.88 3.60 -8.03
C ASN A 96 -21.69 4.69 -9.09
N ASP A 97 -22.79 5.33 -9.49
CA ASP A 97 -22.83 6.36 -10.55
C ASP A 97 -21.89 7.54 -10.28
N LYS A 98 -21.58 7.80 -9.01
CA LYS A 98 -20.58 8.80 -8.60
C LYS A 98 -19.22 8.60 -9.27
N TYR A 99 -18.86 7.36 -9.58
CA TYR A 99 -17.56 7.01 -10.12
C TYR A 99 -17.55 6.84 -11.64
N GLN A 100 -18.68 7.06 -12.33
CA GLN A 100 -18.80 6.79 -13.77
C GLN A 100 -17.75 7.53 -14.61
N ILE A 101 -17.50 8.81 -14.30
CA ILE A 101 -16.45 9.61 -14.95
C ILE A 101 -15.08 8.99 -14.67
N GLY A 102 -14.83 8.58 -13.43
CA GLY A 102 -13.60 7.90 -13.04
C GLY A 102 -13.39 6.57 -13.78
N GLU A 103 -14.45 5.79 -13.99
CA GLU A 103 -14.38 4.57 -14.78
C GLU A 103 -14.02 4.84 -16.24
N GLN A 104 -14.52 5.92 -16.85
CA GLN A 104 -14.11 6.32 -18.20
C GLN A 104 -12.61 6.67 -18.24
N TYR A 105 -12.12 7.41 -17.25
CA TYR A 105 -10.70 7.74 -17.15
C TYR A 105 -9.81 6.50 -17.00
N LYS A 106 -10.26 5.45 -16.29
CA LYS A 106 -9.51 4.19 -16.22
C LYS A 106 -9.28 3.57 -17.59
N LEU A 107 -10.22 3.70 -18.53
CA LEU A 107 -10.08 3.17 -19.89
C LEU A 107 -8.95 3.87 -20.64
N VAL A 108 -8.92 5.20 -20.55
CA VAL A 108 -7.86 6.03 -21.15
C VAL A 108 -6.50 5.66 -20.55
N LEU A 109 -6.40 5.57 -19.23
CA LEU A 109 -5.14 5.20 -18.56
C LEU A 109 -4.69 3.79 -18.91
N THR A 110 -5.63 2.84 -19.03
CA THR A 110 -5.32 1.47 -19.45
C THR A 110 -4.82 1.44 -20.89
N TYR A 111 -5.42 2.23 -21.78
CA TYR A 111 -4.96 2.38 -23.16
C TYR A 111 -3.52 2.92 -23.23
N GLU A 112 -3.25 4.04 -22.53
CA GLU A 112 -1.91 4.65 -22.51
C GLU A 112 -0.86 3.70 -21.94
N PHE A 113 -1.20 2.97 -20.87
CA PHE A 113 -0.32 1.96 -20.30
C PHE A 113 0.03 0.87 -21.30
N VAL A 114 -0.97 0.28 -21.94
CA VAL A 114 -0.77 -0.80 -22.91
C VAL A 114 0.06 -0.30 -24.08
N ASN A 115 -0.25 0.89 -24.61
CA ASN A 115 0.46 1.48 -25.74
C ASN A 115 1.93 1.80 -25.42
N GLY A 116 2.21 2.18 -24.16
CA GLY A 116 3.59 2.36 -23.66
C GLY A 116 4.31 1.06 -23.28
N SER A 117 3.62 -0.09 -23.27
CA SER A 117 4.17 -1.37 -22.85
C SER A 117 4.47 -2.30 -24.04
N LYS A 118 5.34 -3.29 -23.83
CA LYS A 118 5.52 -4.40 -24.79
C LYS A 118 4.42 -5.46 -24.68
N GLU A 119 3.59 -5.39 -23.64
CA GLU A 119 2.53 -6.37 -23.38
C GLU A 119 1.24 -5.97 -24.10
N LYS A 120 0.61 -6.94 -24.78
CA LYS A 120 -0.70 -6.71 -25.38
C LYS A 120 -1.77 -6.74 -24.30
N ILE A 121 -2.77 -5.87 -24.40
CA ILE A 121 -3.92 -5.85 -23.47
C ILE A 121 -4.59 -7.22 -23.35
N ASN A 122 -4.68 -7.99 -24.44
CA ASN A 122 -5.22 -9.34 -24.45
C ASN A 122 -4.42 -10.32 -23.58
N CYS A 123 -3.09 -10.13 -23.48
CA CYS A 123 -2.26 -10.93 -22.59
C CYS A 123 -2.54 -10.61 -21.12
N LEU A 124 -2.79 -9.33 -20.80
CA LEU A 124 -3.18 -8.92 -19.44
C LEU A 124 -4.52 -9.55 -19.05
N TYR A 125 -5.54 -9.41 -19.91
CA TYR A 125 -6.85 -10.03 -19.71
C TYR A 125 -6.75 -11.54 -19.53
N LYS A 126 -5.98 -12.21 -20.40
CA LYS A 126 -5.76 -13.66 -20.31
C LYS A 126 -5.12 -14.06 -18.98
N LYS A 127 -4.06 -13.37 -18.54
CA LYS A 127 -3.40 -13.65 -17.25
C LYS A 127 -4.37 -13.48 -16.07
N ILE A 128 -5.22 -12.46 -16.08
CA ILE A 128 -6.22 -12.26 -15.01
C ILE A 128 -7.27 -13.38 -15.06
N GLY A 129 -7.74 -13.73 -16.25
CA GLY A 129 -8.70 -14.83 -16.45
C GLY A 129 -8.17 -16.18 -16.00
N GLU A 130 -6.91 -16.50 -16.28
CA GLU A 130 -6.25 -17.73 -15.82
C GLU A 130 -6.19 -17.82 -14.29
N ASN A 131 -6.13 -16.68 -13.59
CA ASN A 131 -6.05 -16.62 -12.13
C ASN A 131 -7.39 -16.22 -11.47
N ILE A 132 -8.51 -16.21 -12.21
CA ILE A 132 -9.75 -15.60 -11.72
C ILE A 132 -10.29 -16.26 -10.46
N ASN A 133 -10.17 -17.59 -10.34
CA ASN A 133 -10.63 -18.33 -9.17
C ASN A 133 -9.82 -17.97 -7.90
N GLU A 134 -8.50 -17.88 -8.03
CA GLU A 134 -7.63 -17.44 -6.93
C GLU A 134 -7.95 -16.00 -6.51
N LEU A 135 -8.17 -15.12 -7.51
CA LEU A 135 -8.55 -13.74 -7.28
C LEU A 135 -9.91 -13.63 -6.59
N ARG A 136 -10.89 -14.47 -6.93
CA ARG A 136 -12.20 -14.53 -6.25
C ARG A 136 -12.05 -14.92 -4.79
N ASP A 137 -11.17 -15.86 -4.49
CA ASP A 137 -10.93 -16.32 -3.13
C ASP A 137 -10.29 -15.24 -2.23
N CYS A 138 -9.61 -14.26 -2.83
CA CYS A 138 -9.13 -13.08 -2.11
C CYS A 138 -10.24 -12.14 -1.62
N PHE A 139 -11.49 -12.25 -2.11
CA PHE A 139 -12.60 -11.39 -1.70
C PHE A 139 -13.59 -12.13 -0.82
N GLU A 140 -14.18 -11.37 0.11
CA GLU A 140 -15.36 -11.83 0.84
C GLU A 140 -16.52 -12.04 -0.13
N LYS A 141 -17.31 -13.11 0.05
CA LYS A 141 -18.29 -13.55 -0.95
C LYS A 141 -19.24 -12.43 -1.39
N GLY A 142 -19.74 -11.63 -0.44
CA GLY A 142 -20.66 -10.52 -0.71
C GLY A 142 -20.03 -9.29 -1.42
N VAL A 143 -18.71 -9.28 -1.65
CA VAL A 143 -18.04 -8.25 -2.47
C VAL A 143 -18.13 -8.58 -3.94
N ILE A 144 -17.95 -9.85 -4.29
CA ILE A 144 -17.92 -10.34 -5.67
C ILE A 144 -19.23 -11.01 -6.11
N GLU A 145 -20.22 -11.06 -5.21
CA GLU A 145 -21.53 -11.60 -5.51
C GLU A 145 -22.20 -10.84 -6.66
N GLY A 146 -22.69 -11.59 -7.65
CA GLY A 146 -23.31 -11.01 -8.85
C GLY A 146 -22.33 -10.47 -9.89
N TYR A 147 -21.03 -10.80 -9.79
CA TYR A 147 -20.07 -10.63 -10.87
C TYR A 147 -19.78 -11.99 -11.54
N ASP A 148 -20.04 -12.04 -12.85
CA ASP A 148 -19.45 -13.06 -13.71
C ASP A 148 -17.95 -12.82 -13.88
N ASP A 149 -17.26 -13.82 -14.43
CA ASP A 149 -15.81 -13.78 -14.56
C ASP A 149 -15.35 -12.69 -15.53
N GLU A 150 -16.09 -12.45 -16.62
CA GLU A 150 -15.75 -11.40 -17.59
C GLU A 150 -15.78 -10.01 -16.94
N THR A 151 -16.87 -9.70 -16.23
CA THR A 151 -17.02 -8.44 -15.52
C THR A 151 -15.95 -8.31 -14.44
N LEU A 152 -15.66 -9.37 -13.68
CA LEU A 152 -14.66 -9.32 -12.63
C LEU A 152 -13.25 -9.12 -13.21
N ILE A 153 -12.91 -9.84 -14.28
CA ILE A 153 -11.66 -9.66 -15.03
C ILE A 153 -11.52 -8.19 -15.46
N TRP A 154 -12.56 -7.60 -16.06
CA TRP A 154 -12.59 -6.21 -16.48
C TRP A 154 -12.31 -5.23 -15.34
N LEU A 155 -12.95 -5.42 -14.19
CA LEU A 155 -12.75 -4.56 -13.02
C LEU A 155 -11.35 -4.66 -12.44
N LEU A 156 -10.78 -5.87 -12.42
CA LEU A 156 -9.45 -6.12 -11.86
C LEU A 156 -8.33 -5.64 -12.79
N SER A 157 -8.54 -5.66 -14.11
CA SER A 157 -7.61 -5.06 -15.08
C SER A 157 -7.48 -3.55 -14.89
N GLY A 158 -8.58 -2.85 -14.61
CA GLY A 158 -8.55 -1.41 -14.33
C GLY A 158 -7.95 -1.04 -12.96
N TRP A 159 -7.99 -1.96 -11.98
CA TRP A 159 -7.43 -1.73 -10.64
C TRP A 159 -5.90 -1.68 -10.66
N LYS A 160 -5.24 -2.68 -11.30
CA LYS A 160 -3.78 -2.76 -11.29
C LYS A 160 -3.13 -1.50 -11.86
N GLU A 161 -3.72 -0.94 -12.90
CA GLU A 161 -3.10 0.18 -13.60
C GLU A 161 -3.26 1.52 -12.86
N THR A 162 -4.39 1.71 -12.18
CA THR A 162 -4.58 2.89 -11.34
C THR A 162 -3.59 2.92 -10.18
N HIS A 163 -3.34 1.80 -9.49
CA HIS A 163 -2.36 1.75 -8.40
C HIS A 163 -0.93 2.02 -8.85
N ARG A 164 -0.54 1.59 -10.05
CA ARG A 164 0.81 1.80 -10.58
C ARG A 164 1.04 3.27 -10.89
N ILE A 165 0.10 3.93 -11.56
CA ILE A 165 0.18 5.36 -11.89
C ILE A 165 0.20 6.22 -10.63
N PHE A 166 -0.67 5.96 -9.64
CA PHE A 166 -0.70 6.72 -8.39
C PHE A 166 0.57 6.56 -7.54
N LEU A 167 1.29 5.43 -7.65
CA LEU A 167 2.58 5.25 -6.97
C LEU A 167 3.71 6.03 -7.65
N TYR A 168 3.74 6.08 -8.99
CA TYR A 168 4.76 6.83 -9.73
C TYR A 168 4.57 8.35 -9.59
N SER A 169 3.34 8.86 -9.63
CA SER A 169 3.08 10.29 -9.43
C SER A 169 3.43 10.79 -8.02
N ALA A 170 3.47 9.91 -7.01
CA ALA A 170 3.85 10.25 -5.65
C ALA A 170 5.37 10.19 -5.40
N LEU A 171 6.14 9.59 -6.31
CA LEU A 171 7.60 9.53 -6.25
C LEU A 171 8.29 10.60 -7.10
N ASP A 172 7.53 11.24 -8.01
CA ASP A 172 7.99 12.35 -8.85
C ASP A 172 7.59 13.74 -8.31
N MET A 173 7.24 13.86 -7.01
CA MET A 173 6.88 15.13 -6.36
C MET A 173 7.71 15.43 -5.12
#